data_AF-A0A7W0N2Q2-F1
#
_entry.id   AF-A0A7W0N2Q2-F1
#
_cell.length_a   1.000
_cell.length_b   1.000
_cell.length_c   1.000
_cell.angle_alpha   90.00
_cell.angle_beta   90.00
_cell.angle_gamma   90.00
#
_symmetry.space_group_name_H-M   'P 1'
#
loop_
_entity.id
_entity.type
_entity.pdbx_description
1 polymer ?
#
loop_
_entity_poly.entity_id
_entity_poly.type
_entity_poly.pdbx_seq_one_letter_code
_entity_poly.pdbx_strand_id
1 'polypeptide(L)'
;MRVTKSTVIRACAVCERTLLQGEYTVRFSPDGVEFVDVCPLCHEAALDYGWVREGGPMSRAIAPHSRRKRPRWAQLLGVQAKE
;
A
#
# COMPACT_ATOMS: atom_id res chain seq x y z
N MET A 1 -17.13 11.29 18.87
CA MET A 1 -16.49 10.02 18.44
C MET A 1 -14.99 10.28 18.27
N ARG A 2 -14.13 9.67 19.11
CA ARG A 2 -12.67 9.87 19.08
C ARG A 2 -12.03 8.65 18.44
N VAL A 3 -11.29 8.82 17.35
CA VAL A 3 -10.54 7.74 16.71
C VAL A 3 -9.13 7.72 17.30
N THR A 4 -8.79 6.66 18.04
CA THR A 4 -7.44 6.42 18.56
C THR A 4 -6.66 5.56 17.58
N LYS A 5 -5.44 5.96 17.23
CA LYS A 5 -4.54 5.18 16.37
C LYS A 5 -4.12 3.90 17.13
N SER A 6 -4.59 2.74 16.67
CA SER A 6 -4.11 1.45 17.13
C SER A 6 -2.85 1.07 16.34
N THR A 7 -1.76 0.80 17.03
CA THR A 7 -0.52 0.31 16.43
C THR A 7 -0.54 -1.21 16.47
N VAL A 8 -0.85 -1.85 15.35
CA VAL A 8 -0.80 -3.32 15.22
C VAL A 8 0.62 -3.70 14.81
N ILE A 9 1.34 -4.42 15.69
CA ILE A 9 2.64 -5.01 15.37
C ILE A 9 2.36 -6.25 14.51
N ARG A 10 2.93 -6.29 13.31
CA ARG A 10 2.86 -7.44 12.41
C ARG A 10 4.25 -8.05 12.27
N ALA A 11 4.32 -9.36 12.07
CA ALA A 11 5.57 -10.08 11.88
C ALA A 11 5.49 -10.96 10.64
N CYS A 12 6.63 -11.14 9.96
CA CYS A 12 6.74 -12.07 8.85
C CYS A 12 6.57 -13.50 9.35
N ALA A 13 5.66 -14.27 8.77
CA ALA A 13 5.46 -15.66 9.18
C ALA A 13 6.61 -16.62 8.81
N VAL A 14 7.57 -16.18 8.00
CA VAL A 14 8.72 -17.00 7.57
C VAL A 14 9.98 -16.69 8.38
N CYS A 15 10.34 -15.41 8.53
CA CYS A 15 11.58 -15.00 9.21
C CYS A 15 11.36 -14.25 10.53
N GLU A 16 10.10 -14.13 10.97
CA GLU A 16 9.67 -13.54 12.24
C GLU A 16 10.07 -12.06 12.46
N ARG A 17 10.68 -11.43 11.45
CA ARG A 17 11.00 -10.00 11.49
C ARG A 17 9.71 -9.19 11.60
N THR A 18 9.76 -8.15 12.43
CA THR A 18 8.70 -7.14 12.49
C THR A 18 8.52 -6.47 11.13
N LEU A 19 7.29 -6.46 10.64
CA LEU A 19 6.88 -5.77 9.43
C LEU A 19 6.55 -4.32 9.78
N LEU A 20 7.28 -3.38 9.17
CA LEU A 20 7.11 -1.96 9.47
C LEU A 20 5.82 -1.42 8.84
N GLN A 21 5.27 -0.36 9.44
CA GLN A 21 4.09 0.30 8.90
C GLN A 21 4.42 0.93 7.53
N GLY A 22 3.81 0.42 6.46
CA GLY A 22 4.07 0.85 5.08
C GLY A 22 5.12 0.02 4.33
N GLU A 23 5.68 -1.02 4.96
CA GLU A 23 6.46 -2.04 4.26
C GLU A 23 5.59 -2.79 3.25
N TYR A 24 6.18 -3.19 2.12
CA TYR A 24 5.49 -4.02 1.14
C TYR A 24 5.40 -5.46 1.67
N THR A 25 4.19 -5.90 2.01
CA THR A 25 3.92 -7.24 2.53
C THR A 25 3.04 -8.02 1.57
N VAL A 26 3.34 -9.30 1.39
CA VAL A 26 2.54 -10.22 0.59
C VAL A 26 1.77 -11.14 1.52
N ARG A 27 0.50 -11.38 1.22
CA ARG A 27 -0.34 -12.27 2.00
C ARG A 27 -0.35 -13.68 1.41
N PHE A 28 -0.13 -14.66 2.27
CA PHE A 28 -0.13 -16.08 1.93
C PHE A 28 -1.10 -16.82 2.82
N SER A 29 -1.54 -17.98 2.35
CA SER A 29 -2.28 -18.95 3.14
C SER A 29 -1.50 -20.27 3.20
N PRO A 30 -0.99 -20.66 4.38
CA PRO A 30 -0.33 -21.94 4.58
C PRO A 30 -1.29 -23.12 4.39
N ASP A 31 -2.52 -22.99 4.93
CA ASP A 31 -3.52 -24.06 4.98
C ASP A 31 -4.76 -23.79 4.11
N GLY A 32 -4.77 -22.68 3.38
CA GLY A 32 -5.93 -22.22 2.58
C GLY A 32 -7.04 -21.55 3.38
N VAL A 33 -6.93 -21.49 4.72
CA VAL A 33 -7.93 -20.90 5.62
C VAL A 33 -7.43 -19.62 6.27
N GLU A 34 -6.28 -19.70 6.93
CA GLU A 34 -5.68 -18.55 7.61
C GLU A 34 -4.75 -17.77 6.70
N PHE A 35 -4.63 -16.47 6.98
CA PHE A 35 -3.79 -15.58 6.20
C PHE A 35 -2.66 -15.00 7.04
N VAL A 36 -1.45 -15.12 6.50
CA VAL A 36 -0.24 -14.61 7.11
C VAL A 36 0.46 -13.61 6.20
N ASP A 37 1.11 -12.62 6.81
CA ASP A 37 1.88 -11.62 6.08
C ASP A 37 3.35 -12.09 5.97
N VAL A 38 3.92 -11.97 4.77
CA VAL A 38 5.30 -12.38 4.45
C VAL A 38 6.06 -11.20 3.86
N CYS A 39 7.30 -11.00 4.29
CA CYS A 39 8.16 -9.93 3.82
C CYS A 39 8.68 -10.21 2.38
N PRO A 40 9.12 -9.19 1.64
CA PRO A 40 9.51 -9.37 0.24
C PRO A 40 10.71 -10.30 0.04
N LEU A 41 11.55 -10.45 1.06
CA LEU A 41 12.71 -11.35 1.03
C LEU A 41 12.33 -12.83 1.19
N CYS A 42 11.17 -13.11 1.77
CA CYS A 42 10.71 -14.47 2.06
C CYS A 42 9.63 -14.97 1.08
N HIS A 43 9.42 -14.23 -0.02
CA HIS A 43 8.40 -14.56 -1.01
C HIS A 43 8.61 -15.93 -1.65
N GLU A 44 9.80 -16.16 -2.21
CA GLU A 44 10.14 -17.43 -2.86
C GLU A 44 10.10 -18.60 -1.86
N ALA A 45 10.60 -18.39 -0.64
CA ALA A 45 10.55 -19.40 0.41
C ALA A 45 9.10 -19.81 0.77
N ALA A 46 8.17 -18.86 0.83
CA ALA A 46 6.77 -19.17 1.08
C ALA A 46 6.14 -20.00 -0.06
N LEU A 47 6.51 -19.72 -1.32
CA LEU A 47 6.09 -20.52 -2.47
C LEU A 47 6.69 -21.93 -2.44
N ASP A 48 7.96 -22.05 -2.05
CA ASP A 48 8.64 -23.34 -1.90
C ASP A 48 8.01 -24.21 -0.80
N TYR A 49 7.46 -23.59 0.25
CA TYR A 49 6.63 -24.28 1.25
C TYR A 49 5.24 -24.68 0.75
N GLY A 50 4.90 -24.33 -0.49
CA GLY A 50 3.60 -24.61 -1.10
C GLY A 50 2.49 -23.69 -0.60
N TRP A 51 2.81 -22.57 0.06
CA TRP A 51 1.79 -21.64 0.52
C TRP A 51 1.11 -20.96 -0.67
N VAL A 52 -0.21 -20.82 -0.58
CA VAL A 52 -0.99 -20.19 -1.64
C VAL A 52 -0.98 -18.68 -1.45
N ARG A 53 -0.50 -17.95 -2.45
CA ARG A 53 -0.53 -16.48 -2.46
C ARG A 53 -1.97 -16.01 -2.58
N GLU A 54 -2.46 -15.24 -1.61
CA GLU A 54 -3.75 -14.57 -1.76
C GLU A 54 -3.56 -13.42 -2.76
N GLY A 55 -4.38 -13.38 -3.83
CA GLY A 55 -4.38 -12.30 -4.82
C GLY A 55 -4.46 -10.96 -4.09
N GLY A 56 -3.46 -10.10 -4.33
CA GLY A 56 -3.01 -9.11 -3.35
C GLY A 56 -4.09 -8.20 -2.78
N PRO A 57 -3.93 -7.72 -1.52
CA PRO A 57 -4.80 -6.70 -0.98
C PRO A 57 -4.77 -5.51 -1.92
N MET A 58 -5.94 -5.11 -2.41
CA MET A 58 -6.10 -3.94 -3.26
C MET A 58 -5.60 -2.74 -2.47
N SER A 59 -4.36 -2.31 -2.71
CA SER A 59 -3.85 -1.04 -2.18
C SER A 59 -4.90 0.00 -2.53
N ARG A 60 -5.53 0.62 -1.51
CA ARG A 60 -6.46 1.74 -1.72
C ARG A 60 -5.75 2.67 -2.69
N ALA A 61 -6.32 2.83 -3.89
CA ALA A 61 -5.83 3.78 -4.86
C ALA A 61 -5.75 5.12 -4.14
N ILE A 62 -4.54 5.53 -3.76
CA ILE A 62 -4.26 6.92 -3.44
C ILE A 62 -4.48 7.60 -4.77
N ALA A 63 -5.69 8.14 -4.98
CA ALA A 63 -5.93 9.03 -6.08
C ALA A 63 -4.85 10.11 -5.98
N PRO A 64 -3.96 10.29 -6.97
CA PRO A 64 -3.05 11.40 -6.94
C PRO A 64 -3.93 12.64 -6.84
N HIS A 65 -3.78 13.39 -5.75
CA HIS A 65 -4.41 14.69 -5.61
C HIS A 65 -4.00 15.49 -6.85
N SER A 66 -4.91 15.60 -7.83
CA SER A 66 -4.70 16.41 -9.01
C SER A 66 -4.73 17.85 -8.53
N ARG A 67 -3.55 18.37 -8.20
CA ARG A 67 -3.34 19.78 -7.94
C ARG A 67 -3.40 20.52 -9.29
N ARG A 68 -4.59 20.61 -9.91
CA ARG A 68 -4.85 21.49 -11.07
C ARG A 68 -5.63 22.70 -10.56
N LYS A 69 -4.90 23.74 -10.17
CA LYS A 69 -4.46 24.91 -10.97
C LYS A 69 -5.51 26.03 -10.92
N ARG A 70 -5.16 27.03 -10.10
CA ARG A 70 -5.52 28.48 -10.12
C ARG A 70 -6.82 28.87 -10.84
N PRO A 71 -7.79 29.43 -10.11
CA PRO A 71 -8.85 30.23 -10.71
C PRO A 71 -8.65 31.76 -10.53
N ARG A 72 -9.04 32.46 -11.60
CA ARG A 72 -9.78 33.74 -11.65
C ARG A 72 -9.10 35.11 -11.66
N TRP A 73 -7.80 35.27 -11.43
CA TRP A 73 -7.15 36.58 -11.71
C TRP A 73 -6.41 36.65 -13.05
N ALA A 74 -6.15 35.51 -13.70
CA ALA A 74 -5.52 35.47 -15.01
C ALA A 74 -6.40 36.08 -16.13
N GLN A 75 -7.72 36.22 -15.89
CA GLN A 75 -8.63 36.93 -16.80
C GLN A 75 -8.56 38.46 -16.61
N LEU A 76 -8.05 38.96 -15.48
CA LEU A 76 -7.90 40.40 -15.22
C LEU A 76 -6.60 40.97 -15.78
N LEU A 77 -5.58 40.15 -16.05
CA LEU A 77 -4.26 40.61 -16.50
C LEU A 77 -3.99 40.43 -18.01
N GLY A 78 -4.99 40.04 -18.80
CA GLY A 78 -4.93 40.15 -20.27
C GLY A 78 -3.68 39.57 -20.94
N VAL A 79 -3.09 38.50 -20.41
CA VAL A 79 -1.91 37.88 -21.02
C VAL A 79 -2.35 37.05 -22.23
N GLN A 80 -2.34 37.68 -23.40
CA GLN A 80 -2.39 36.99 -24.69
C GLN A 80 -1.00 36.42 -24.97
N ALA A 81 -0.89 35.09 -24.96
CA ALA A 81 0.30 34.41 -25.44
C ALA A 81 0.27 34.41 -26.98
N LYS A 82 1.30 34.98 -27.59
CA LYS A 82 1.52 34.99 -29.04
C LYS A 82 2.37 33.78 -29.41
N GLU A 83 1.96 33.08 -30.48
CA GLU A 83 2.61 31.91 -31.10
C GLU A 83 4.05 32.19 -31.56
#